data_AF-A0A6P6Y4X9-F1
#
_entry.id   AF-A0A6P6Y4X9-F1
#
_cell.length_a   1.000
_cell.length_b   1.000
_cell.length_c   1.000
_cell.angle_alpha   90.00
_cell.angle_beta   90.00
_cell.angle_gamma   90.00
#
_symmetry.space_group_name_H-M   'P 1'
#
loop_
_entity.id
_entity.type
_entity.pdbx_description
1 polymer ?
#
loop_
_entity_poly.entity_id
_entity_poly.type
_entity_poly.pdbx_seq_one_letter_code
_entity_poly.pdbx_strand_id
1 'polypeptide(L)'
;MSFFNKAFKPKRKTFSFRIPSETASEISITSPDVREMAEYNYPRIQKPAPQFKGTAVVGGQFKDISLSDYKGKYVVLFFYPMDFTFVCPTEIIAFSERADEFRKTNCEVIACSTDSKFTHLAWINTPRKEGGLGEMHIPLLADKNAKISQDYGVYLEEGVPLRGLFIIDDKQILRQITINDLPVGRSVDETLRLVQAFQYTDVHGEVCPVNWKPGSDTIKPAPDKSKEYFNKNH
;
A
#
# COMPACT_ATOMS: atom_id res chain seq x y z
N MET A 1 55.43 40.50 -46.30
CA MET A 1 54.10 40.31 -45.67
C MET A 1 54.23 39.16 -44.69
N SER A 2 54.22 39.41 -43.37
CA SER A 2 53.03 39.36 -42.50
C SER A 2 52.40 37.96 -42.45
N PHE A 3 52.06 37.32 -41.35
CA PHE A 3 52.41 37.38 -39.92
C PHE A 3 51.94 36.02 -39.36
N PHE A 4 52.76 35.45 -38.46
CA PHE A 4 52.47 34.46 -37.42
C PHE A 4 51.13 33.68 -37.38
N ASN A 5 51.28 32.35 -37.53
CA ASN A 5 50.48 31.32 -36.88
C ASN A 5 50.77 31.32 -35.36
N LYS A 6 49.77 31.50 -34.49
CA LYS A 6 49.92 31.21 -33.05
C LYS A 6 48.59 30.77 -32.42
N ALA A 7 48.48 29.46 -32.20
CA ALA A 7 47.49 28.87 -31.33
C ALA A 7 47.68 29.35 -29.89
N PHE A 8 46.65 29.97 -29.31
CA PHE A 8 46.61 30.36 -27.90
C PHE A 8 46.22 29.15 -27.04
N LYS A 9 47.17 28.62 -26.26
CA LYS A 9 46.90 27.84 -25.06
C LYS A 9 47.01 28.77 -23.84
N PRO A 10 45.96 28.98 -23.04
CA PRO A 10 46.10 29.74 -21.80
C PRO A 10 46.83 28.90 -20.74
N LYS A 11 48.00 29.39 -20.31
CA LYS A 11 48.78 28.84 -19.19
C LYS A 11 48.00 29.03 -17.89
N ARG A 12 47.71 27.94 -17.18
CA ARG A 12 47.23 27.98 -15.78
C ARG A 12 48.32 28.60 -14.91
N LYS A 13 48.04 29.74 -14.29
CA LYS A 13 48.86 30.28 -13.19
C LYS A 13 48.56 29.43 -11.94
N THR A 14 49.54 28.69 -11.46
CA THR A 14 49.50 28.05 -10.15
C THR A 14 49.70 29.10 -9.07
N PHE A 15 48.67 29.36 -8.27
CA PHE A 15 48.80 30.07 -7.01
C PHE A 15 49.01 29.03 -5.91
N SER A 16 50.21 28.99 -5.32
CA SER A 16 50.46 28.21 -4.11
C SER A 16 50.09 29.05 -2.88
N PHE A 17 48.91 28.80 -2.31
CA PHE A 17 48.61 29.24 -0.96
C PHE A 17 49.09 28.16 0.02
N ARG A 18 50.03 28.51 0.88
CA ARG A 18 50.54 27.67 1.96
C ARG A 18 49.64 27.91 3.17
N ILE A 19 48.75 26.97 3.47
CA ILE A 19 47.93 27.00 4.69
C ILE A 19 48.78 26.42 5.84
N PRO A 20 48.90 27.10 6.99
CA PRO A 20 49.59 26.54 8.16
C PRO A 20 48.87 25.28 8.66
N SER A 21 49.66 24.24 8.93
CA SER A 21 49.22 23.02 9.58
C SER A 21 48.96 23.28 11.06
N GLU A 22 47.71 23.19 11.52
CA GLU A 22 47.33 22.59 12.80
C GLU A 22 45.80 22.64 13.00
N THR A 23 45.25 21.49 13.42
CA THR A 23 43.87 21.24 13.88
C THR A 23 42.75 21.23 12.82
N ALA A 24 42.80 20.22 11.95
CA ALA A 24 41.57 19.66 11.38
C ALA A 24 41.34 18.29 12.05
N SER A 25 40.47 18.24 13.06
CA SER A 25 39.79 16.99 13.38
C SER A 25 39.02 16.59 12.12
N GLU A 26 39.38 15.46 11.53
CA GLU A 26 38.66 14.87 10.41
C GLU A 26 37.20 14.66 10.80
N ILE A 27 36.33 15.59 10.40
CA ILE A 27 34.91 15.30 10.29
C ILE A 27 34.79 14.46 9.02
N SER A 28 35.04 13.17 9.21
CA SER A 28 34.62 12.12 8.30
C SER A 28 33.10 12.18 8.22
N ILE A 29 32.57 12.93 7.26
CA ILE A 29 31.20 12.75 6.80
C ILE A 29 31.22 11.46 5.98
N THR A 30 31.26 10.32 6.65
CA THR A 30 30.75 9.09 6.05
C THR A 30 29.29 9.37 5.79
N SER A 31 28.92 9.52 4.52
CA SER A 31 27.55 9.23 4.08
C SER A 31 27.11 7.97 4.82
N PRO A 32 25.92 7.95 5.46
CA PRO A 32 25.46 6.74 6.13
C PRO A 32 25.64 5.58 5.16
N ASP A 33 26.40 4.59 5.60
CA ASP A 33 26.78 3.44 4.82
C ASP A 33 25.48 2.87 4.22
N VAL A 34 25.41 2.75 2.89
CA VAL A 34 24.21 2.27 2.17
C VAL A 34 23.83 0.85 2.63
N ARG A 35 24.73 0.19 3.37
CA ARG A 35 24.59 -1.13 4.00
C ARG A 35 23.95 -1.10 5.40
N GLU A 36 23.85 0.07 6.03
CA GLU A 36 23.27 0.25 7.37
C GLU A 36 21.89 0.91 7.35
N MET A 37 21.22 0.94 6.19
CA MET A 37 19.75 0.86 6.15
C MET A 37 19.34 -0.59 6.44
N ALA A 38 19.59 -1.04 7.67
CA ALA A 38 19.04 -2.30 8.16
C ALA A 38 17.53 -2.30 7.87
N GLU A 39 17.08 -3.32 7.14
CA GLU A 39 15.70 -3.67 6.77
C GLU A 39 14.59 -2.81 7.42
N TYR A 40 14.37 -1.60 6.92
CA TYR A 40 13.02 -1.04 7.02
C TYR A 40 12.17 -1.87 6.07
N ASN A 41 11.50 -2.88 6.64
CA ASN A 41 10.76 -3.90 5.89
C ASN A 41 9.41 -3.33 5.42
N TYR A 42 9.46 -2.29 4.60
CA TYR A 42 8.30 -1.70 3.98
C TYR A 42 7.58 -2.73 3.11
N PRO A 43 6.24 -2.65 2.99
CA PRO A 43 5.49 -3.57 2.15
C PRO A 43 5.91 -3.37 0.68
N ARG A 44 6.33 -4.46 0.03
CA ARG A 44 6.78 -4.46 -1.36
C ARG A 44 5.85 -5.32 -2.21
N ILE A 45 5.34 -4.74 -3.30
CA ILE A 45 4.57 -5.48 -4.30
C ILE A 45 5.46 -6.61 -4.87
N GLN A 46 4.84 -7.76 -5.16
CA GLN A 46 5.49 -9.02 -5.58
C GLN A 46 6.31 -9.74 -4.50
N LYS A 47 6.28 -9.25 -3.25
CA LYS A 47 6.88 -9.94 -2.09
C LYS A 47 5.78 -10.41 -1.13
N PRO A 48 6.08 -11.39 -0.25
CA PRO A 48 5.17 -11.75 0.82
C PRO A 48 4.74 -10.50 1.60
N ALA A 49 3.44 -10.38 1.86
CA ALA A 49 2.91 -9.28 2.68
C ALA A 49 3.41 -9.43 4.13
N PRO A 50 3.67 -8.32 4.85
CA PRO A 50 4.00 -8.36 6.27
C PRO A 50 2.94 -9.16 7.04
N GLN A 51 3.37 -10.11 7.88
CA GLN A 51 2.43 -10.89 8.67
C GLN A 51 1.83 -10.05 9.78
N PHE A 52 0.52 -10.14 9.98
CA PHE A 52 -0.16 -9.57 11.14
C PHE A 52 -0.85 -10.64 11.97
N LYS A 53 -0.99 -10.37 13.26
CA LYS A 53 -1.85 -11.11 14.19
C LYS A 53 -2.37 -10.14 15.24
N GLY A 54 -3.66 -10.19 15.52
CA GLY A 54 -4.29 -9.34 16.53
C GLY A 54 -5.72 -9.74 16.81
N THR A 55 -6.31 -9.12 17.82
CA THR A 55 -7.72 -9.32 18.13
C THR A 55 -8.57 -8.38 17.27
N ALA A 56 -9.57 -8.92 16.59
CA ALA A 56 -10.58 -8.19 15.85
C ALA A 56 -11.96 -8.32 16.48
N VAL A 57 -12.87 -7.41 16.14
CA VAL A 57 -14.31 -7.60 16.37
C VAL A 57 -14.91 -8.26 15.12
N VAL A 58 -15.51 -9.44 15.30
CA VAL A 58 -16.12 -10.24 14.22
C VAL A 58 -17.50 -10.67 14.69
N GLY A 59 -18.56 -10.25 14.00
CA GLY A 59 -19.95 -10.57 14.38
C GLY A 59 -20.28 -10.15 15.83
N GLY A 60 -19.75 -9.01 16.28
CA GLY A 60 -19.93 -8.50 17.64
C GLY A 60 -19.11 -9.21 18.73
N GLN A 61 -18.22 -10.15 18.37
CA GLN A 61 -17.38 -10.89 19.32
C GLN A 61 -15.90 -10.59 19.11
N PHE A 62 -15.11 -10.69 20.18
CA PHE A 62 -13.65 -10.62 20.07
C PHE A 62 -13.09 -11.94 19.55
N LYS A 63 -12.36 -11.89 18.45
CA LYS A 63 -11.72 -13.05 17.83
C LYS A 63 -10.29 -12.69 17.41
N ASP A 64 -9.34 -13.55 17.72
CA ASP A 64 -7.99 -13.42 17.20
C ASP A 64 -7.96 -13.85 15.73
N ILE A 65 -7.35 -13.01 14.90
CA ILE A 65 -7.14 -13.26 13.48
C ILE A 65 -5.68 -12.98 13.12
N SER A 66 -5.21 -13.61 12.05
CA SER A 66 -3.90 -13.43 11.48
C SER A 66 -3.97 -13.51 9.96
N LEU A 67 -3.00 -12.94 9.25
CA LEU A 67 -2.95 -13.06 7.79
C LEU A 67 -2.90 -14.54 7.34
N SER A 68 -2.27 -15.40 8.14
CA SER A 68 -2.20 -16.84 7.92
C SER A 68 -3.53 -17.58 7.92
N ASP A 69 -4.56 -17.04 8.58
CA ASP A 69 -5.91 -17.62 8.58
C ASP A 69 -6.61 -17.49 7.21
N TYR A 70 -6.09 -16.64 6.33
CA TYR A 70 -6.66 -16.34 5.02
C TYR A 70 -5.87 -16.98 3.86
N LYS A 71 -4.96 -17.93 4.13
CA LYS A 71 -4.28 -18.68 3.05
C LYS A 71 -5.27 -19.33 2.11
N GLY A 72 -5.02 -19.25 0.80
CA GLY A 72 -5.94 -19.73 -0.23
C GLY A 72 -7.10 -18.78 -0.57
N LYS A 73 -7.15 -17.59 0.05
CA LYS A 73 -8.09 -16.51 -0.29
C LYS A 73 -7.34 -15.22 -0.58
N TYR A 74 -7.91 -14.38 -1.43
CA TYR A 74 -7.47 -12.99 -1.51
C TYR A 74 -7.86 -12.24 -0.23
N VAL A 75 -7.08 -11.23 0.13
CA VAL A 75 -7.37 -10.34 1.26
C VAL A 75 -7.24 -8.90 0.81
N VAL A 76 -8.28 -8.11 1.04
CA VAL A 76 -8.22 -6.66 1.07
C VAL A 76 -8.04 -6.23 2.52
N LEU A 77 -6.83 -5.79 2.89
CA LEU A 77 -6.56 -5.18 4.18
C LEU A 77 -6.55 -3.67 3.99
N PHE A 78 -7.39 -2.94 4.71
CA PHE A 78 -7.39 -1.48 4.64
C PHE A 78 -7.33 -0.83 6.02
N PHE A 79 -6.50 0.18 6.13
CA PHE A 79 -6.31 0.99 7.31
C PHE A 79 -7.20 2.24 7.25
N TYR A 80 -7.69 2.69 8.40
CA TYR A 80 -8.38 3.96 8.54
C TYR A 80 -7.87 4.70 9.78
N PRO A 81 -7.87 6.05 9.78
CA PRO A 81 -7.20 6.83 10.83
C PRO A 81 -7.71 6.57 12.26
N MET A 82 -9.01 6.65 12.50
CA MET A 82 -9.56 6.65 13.86
C MET A 82 -11.06 6.36 13.88
N ASP A 83 -11.51 5.63 14.90
CA ASP A 83 -12.93 5.45 15.26
C ASP A 83 -13.60 6.80 15.60
N PHE A 84 -14.94 6.87 15.45
CA PHE A 84 -15.74 8.07 15.77
C PHE A 84 -15.32 9.37 15.04
N THR A 85 -14.80 9.25 13.82
CA THR A 85 -14.47 10.39 12.93
C THR A 85 -15.37 10.43 11.69
N PHE A 86 -15.06 11.28 10.71
CA PHE A 86 -16.01 11.68 9.66
C PHE A 86 -16.02 10.77 8.42
N VAL A 87 -14.86 10.56 7.78
CA VAL A 87 -14.75 9.79 6.52
C VAL A 87 -14.62 8.29 6.79
N CYS A 88 -13.98 7.90 7.90
CA CYS A 88 -13.77 6.50 8.25
C CYS A 88 -15.06 5.64 8.27
N PRO A 89 -16.18 6.07 8.89
CA PRO A 89 -17.38 5.23 8.90
C PRO A 89 -17.96 5.02 7.50
N THR A 90 -17.83 5.99 6.58
CA THR A 90 -18.37 5.84 5.22
C THR A 90 -17.65 4.75 4.44
N GLU A 91 -16.33 4.65 4.57
CA GLU A 91 -15.52 3.60 3.94
C GLU A 91 -15.83 2.22 4.53
N ILE A 92 -15.83 2.11 5.86
CA ILE A 92 -16.06 0.84 6.56
C ILE A 92 -17.46 0.28 6.24
N ILE A 93 -18.48 1.15 6.27
CA ILE A 93 -19.85 0.78 5.93
C ILE A 93 -19.94 0.32 4.47
N ALA A 94 -19.35 1.07 3.53
CA ALA A 94 -19.41 0.74 2.11
C ALA A 94 -18.74 -0.61 1.79
N PHE A 95 -17.60 -0.93 2.41
CA PHE A 95 -16.98 -2.25 2.29
C PHE A 95 -17.80 -3.35 2.98
N SER A 96 -18.37 -3.06 4.16
CA SER A 96 -19.19 -4.01 4.91
C SER A 96 -20.44 -4.42 4.12
N GLU A 97 -21.18 -3.47 3.55
CA GLU A 97 -22.40 -3.73 2.78
C GLU A 97 -22.13 -4.52 1.49
N ARG A 98 -20.92 -4.40 0.94
CA ARG A 98 -20.51 -5.08 -0.29
C ARG A 98 -19.57 -6.26 -0.04
N ALA A 99 -19.39 -6.69 1.21
CA ALA A 99 -18.49 -7.78 1.58
C ALA A 99 -18.78 -9.08 0.81
N ASP A 100 -20.05 -9.35 0.51
CA ASP A 100 -20.46 -10.54 -0.22
C ASP A 100 -20.03 -10.52 -1.71
N GLU A 101 -19.83 -9.35 -2.31
CA GLU A 101 -19.25 -9.26 -3.66
C GLU A 101 -17.80 -9.76 -3.68
N PHE A 102 -17.02 -9.42 -2.64
CA PHE A 102 -15.65 -9.92 -2.47
C PHE A 102 -15.63 -11.42 -2.14
N ARG A 103 -16.53 -11.90 -1.27
CA ARG A 103 -16.59 -13.34 -0.92
C ARG A 103 -16.93 -14.22 -2.12
N LYS A 104 -17.80 -13.74 -3.02
CA LYS A 104 -18.12 -14.44 -4.28
C LYS A 104 -16.91 -14.63 -5.18
N THR A 105 -15.89 -13.78 -5.06
CA THR A 105 -14.62 -13.91 -5.76
C THR A 105 -13.53 -14.56 -4.90
N ASN A 106 -13.87 -15.26 -3.81
CA ASN A 106 -12.90 -15.85 -2.88
C ASN A 106 -11.92 -14.82 -2.28
N CYS A 107 -12.45 -13.64 -1.94
CA CYS A 107 -11.72 -12.55 -1.29
C CYS A 107 -12.40 -12.17 0.04
N GLU A 108 -11.61 -11.94 1.08
CA GLU A 108 -12.08 -11.36 2.35
C GLU A 108 -11.62 -9.90 2.48
N VAL A 109 -12.36 -9.12 3.27
CA VAL A 109 -12.06 -7.70 3.52
C VAL A 109 -11.88 -7.50 5.02
N ILE A 110 -10.82 -6.78 5.42
CA ILE A 110 -10.47 -6.51 6.82
C ILE A 110 -10.18 -5.02 6.98
N ALA A 111 -10.86 -4.38 7.94
CA ALA A 111 -10.57 -3.01 8.36
C ALA A 111 -9.60 -3.02 9.55
N CYS A 112 -8.70 -2.05 9.63
CA CYS A 112 -7.72 -1.93 10.73
C CYS A 112 -7.51 -0.47 11.15
N SER A 113 -7.42 -0.19 12.45
CA SER A 113 -6.93 1.09 12.98
C SER A 113 -6.13 0.88 14.26
N THR A 114 -5.55 1.96 14.80
CA THR A 114 -4.82 1.96 16.07
C THR A 114 -5.73 2.02 17.31
N ASP A 115 -7.04 1.96 17.11
CA ASP A 115 -8.03 1.90 18.19
C ASP A 115 -8.03 0.54 18.88
N SER A 116 -8.67 0.49 20.06
CA SER A 116 -8.82 -0.76 20.79
C SER A 116 -10.02 -1.55 20.29
N LYS A 117 -9.97 -2.89 20.45
CA LYS A 117 -11.13 -3.76 20.20
C LYS A 117 -12.39 -3.34 20.97
N PHE A 118 -12.23 -2.73 22.15
CA PHE A 118 -13.36 -2.22 22.93
C PHE A 118 -13.99 -0.99 22.27
N THR A 119 -13.16 -0.09 21.72
CA THR A 119 -13.61 1.08 20.95
C THR A 119 -14.36 0.64 19.69
N HIS A 120 -13.81 -0.34 18.96
CA HIS A 120 -14.48 -0.90 17.79
C HIS A 120 -15.87 -1.46 18.13
N LEU A 121 -15.98 -2.25 19.20
CA LEU A 121 -17.26 -2.83 19.62
C LEU A 121 -18.25 -1.74 20.03
N ALA A 122 -17.79 -0.71 20.74
CA ALA A 122 -18.63 0.44 21.07
C ALA A 122 -19.13 1.16 19.82
N TRP A 123 -18.26 1.36 18.82
CA TRP A 123 -18.61 2.06 17.58
C TRP A 123 -19.55 1.26 16.67
N ILE A 124 -19.39 -0.06 16.64
CA ILE A 124 -20.34 -1.01 16.03
C ILE A 124 -21.72 -0.89 16.67
N ASN A 125 -21.78 -0.77 18.00
CA ASN A 125 -23.03 -0.64 18.74
C ASN A 125 -23.66 0.76 18.64
N THR A 126 -22.94 1.77 18.15
CA THR A 126 -23.49 3.09 17.88
C THR A 126 -24.33 3.07 16.58
N PRO A 127 -25.56 3.62 16.58
CA PRO A 127 -26.37 3.71 15.37
C PRO A 127 -25.71 4.57 14.28
N ARG A 128 -25.88 4.18 13.01
CA ARG A 128 -25.33 4.94 11.85
C ARG A 128 -25.79 6.39 11.79
N LYS A 129 -27.01 6.68 12.24
CA LYS A 129 -27.57 8.05 12.30
C LYS A 129 -26.83 8.95 13.29
N GLU A 130 -26.09 8.37 14.22
CA GLU A 130 -25.27 9.05 15.23
C GLU A 130 -23.77 9.01 14.88
N GLY A 131 -23.42 8.61 13.65
CA GLY A 131 -22.03 8.46 13.20
C GLY A 131 -21.38 7.14 13.59
N GLY A 132 -22.17 6.15 14.03
CA GLY A 132 -21.72 4.79 14.29
C GLY A 132 -21.65 3.91 13.03
N LEU A 133 -21.27 2.65 13.22
CA LEU A 133 -21.16 1.69 12.12
C LEU A 133 -22.42 0.81 11.95
N GLY A 134 -23.09 0.46 13.05
CA GLY A 134 -24.13 -0.56 13.06
C GLY A 134 -23.59 -1.97 12.78
N GLU A 135 -24.46 -2.89 12.34
CA GLU A 135 -24.07 -4.27 12.02
C GLU A 135 -22.97 -4.29 10.95
N MET A 136 -21.88 -5.01 11.25
CA MET A 136 -20.70 -5.14 10.39
C MET A 136 -20.54 -6.57 9.88
N HIS A 137 -20.26 -6.69 8.59
CA HIS A 137 -19.99 -7.94 7.89
C HIS A 137 -18.51 -8.15 7.61
N ILE A 138 -17.63 -7.25 8.07
CA ILE A 138 -16.17 -7.38 7.94
C ILE A 138 -15.51 -7.31 9.34
N PRO A 139 -14.35 -7.97 9.55
CA PRO A 139 -13.59 -7.81 10.79
C PRO A 139 -13.04 -6.39 10.94
N LEU A 140 -13.10 -5.86 12.17
CA LEU A 140 -12.39 -4.65 12.59
C LEU A 140 -11.22 -5.06 13.49
N LEU A 141 -10.00 -5.04 12.93
CA LEU A 141 -8.75 -5.44 13.57
C LEU A 141 -8.16 -4.29 14.39
N ALA A 142 -7.89 -4.56 15.67
CA ALA A 142 -7.29 -3.59 16.57
C ALA A 142 -5.76 -3.68 16.53
N ASP A 143 -5.11 -2.62 16.07
CA ASP A 143 -3.65 -2.44 16.04
C ASP A 143 -3.18 -1.49 17.15
N LYS A 144 -3.54 -1.81 18.39
CA LYS A 144 -3.38 -0.86 19.51
C LYS A 144 -1.94 -0.43 19.79
N ASN A 145 -0.95 -1.26 19.41
CA ASN A 145 0.47 -0.95 19.55
C ASN A 145 1.09 -0.34 18.28
N ALA A 146 0.26 -0.04 17.27
CA ALA A 146 0.65 0.50 15.96
C ALA A 146 1.62 -0.37 15.15
N LYS A 147 1.90 -1.59 15.59
CA LYS A 147 2.91 -2.43 14.94
C LYS A 147 2.49 -2.82 13.53
N ILE A 148 1.22 -3.16 13.33
CA ILE A 148 0.72 -3.57 12.02
C ILE A 148 0.77 -2.37 11.07
N SER A 149 0.35 -1.19 11.53
CA SER A 149 0.39 0.06 10.75
C SER A 149 1.82 0.47 10.37
N GLN A 150 2.79 0.25 11.26
CA GLN A 150 4.22 0.47 11.01
C GLN A 150 4.79 -0.54 10.00
N ASP A 151 4.50 -1.84 10.17
CA ASP A 151 4.96 -2.91 9.28
C ASP A 151 4.41 -2.71 7.84
N TYR A 152 3.21 -2.11 7.72
CA TYR A 152 2.61 -1.72 6.45
C TYR A 152 2.95 -0.29 6.00
N GLY A 153 3.82 0.43 6.72
CA GLY A 153 4.35 1.73 6.31
C GLY A 153 3.30 2.85 6.19
N VAL A 154 2.19 2.75 6.93
CA VAL A 154 1.09 3.74 6.90
C VAL A 154 0.94 4.54 8.17
N TYR A 155 1.67 4.18 9.23
CA TYR A 155 1.61 4.87 10.53
C TYR A 155 2.25 6.26 10.47
N LEU A 156 1.52 7.26 10.94
CA LEU A 156 2.01 8.63 11.11
C LEU A 156 2.49 8.87 12.54
N GLU A 157 3.39 9.84 12.72
CA GLU A 157 3.91 10.22 14.05
C GLU A 157 2.79 10.73 14.98
N GLU A 158 1.70 11.23 14.41
CA GLU A 158 0.50 11.70 15.10
C GLU A 158 -0.35 10.58 15.74
N GLY A 159 0.05 9.31 15.61
CA GLY A 159 -0.60 8.19 16.31
C GLY A 159 -1.69 7.47 15.53
N VAL A 160 -1.86 7.80 14.25
CA VAL A 160 -2.90 7.26 13.37
C VAL A 160 -2.31 6.76 12.05
N PRO A 161 -2.91 5.75 11.40
CA PRO A 161 -2.50 5.38 10.06
C PRO A 161 -3.13 6.31 9.00
N LEU A 162 -2.43 6.48 7.88
CA LEU A 162 -3.00 6.96 6.62
C LEU A 162 -4.08 6.00 6.10
N ARG A 163 -4.83 6.43 5.08
CA ARG A 163 -5.82 5.61 4.39
C ARG A 163 -5.15 4.63 3.41
N GLY A 164 -4.38 3.69 3.95
CA GLY A 164 -3.71 2.64 3.19
C GLY A 164 -4.62 1.45 2.91
N LEU A 165 -4.60 0.92 1.70
CA LEU A 165 -5.30 -0.29 1.27
C LEU A 165 -4.33 -1.20 0.54
N PHE A 166 -4.38 -2.49 0.86
CA PHE A 166 -3.46 -3.51 0.37
C PHE A 166 -4.27 -4.69 -0.17
N ILE A 167 -3.99 -5.10 -1.41
CA ILE A 167 -4.54 -6.32 -1.99
C ILE A 167 -3.48 -7.41 -1.93
N ILE A 168 -3.78 -8.48 -1.22
CA ILE A 168 -2.89 -9.62 -0.97
C ILE A 168 -3.53 -10.85 -1.62
N ASP A 169 -2.76 -11.62 -2.39
CA ASP A 169 -3.28 -12.80 -3.09
C ASP A 169 -3.40 -14.05 -2.20
N ASP A 170 -3.91 -15.13 -2.79
CA ASP A 170 -4.11 -16.44 -2.17
C ASP A 170 -2.82 -17.11 -1.66
N LYS A 171 -1.65 -16.67 -2.16
CA LYS A 171 -0.31 -17.09 -1.77
C LYS A 171 0.34 -16.11 -0.78
N GLN A 172 -0.42 -15.14 -0.29
CA GLN A 172 0.03 -14.07 0.61
C GLN A 172 1.06 -13.12 0.01
N ILE A 173 1.09 -12.98 -1.32
CA ILE A 173 1.94 -12.03 -2.01
C ILE A 173 1.18 -10.71 -2.16
N LEU A 174 1.84 -9.61 -1.82
CA LEU A 174 1.26 -8.28 -1.98
C LEU A 174 1.19 -7.90 -3.45
N ARG A 175 0.00 -7.55 -3.94
CA ARG A 175 -0.27 -7.26 -5.36
C ARG A 175 -0.49 -5.79 -5.65
N GLN A 176 -1.05 -5.04 -4.69
CA GLN A 176 -1.44 -3.66 -4.90
C GLN A 176 -1.41 -2.87 -3.59
N ILE A 177 -1.06 -1.59 -3.69
CA ILE A 177 -1.06 -0.62 -2.59
C ILE A 177 -1.75 0.66 -3.07
N THR A 178 -2.78 1.11 -2.37
CA THR A 178 -3.38 2.45 -2.51
C THR A 178 -3.21 3.19 -1.19
N ILE A 179 -2.61 4.37 -1.20
CA ILE A 179 -2.50 5.22 0.00
C ILE A 179 -3.08 6.59 -0.34
N ASN A 180 -4.13 6.96 0.37
CA ASN A 180 -4.71 8.29 0.30
C ASN A 180 -4.27 9.11 1.53
N ASP A 181 -4.17 10.42 1.33
CA ASP A 181 -4.14 11.38 2.42
C ASP A 181 -5.48 11.36 3.20
N LEU A 182 -5.47 11.89 4.42
CA LEU A 182 -6.58 11.85 5.38
C LEU A 182 -7.93 12.38 4.85
N PRO A 183 -8.02 13.45 4.04
CA PRO A 183 -9.32 14.03 3.68
C PRO A 183 -10.05 13.31 2.53
N VAL A 184 -9.43 12.36 1.82
CA VAL A 184 -10.00 11.75 0.60
C VAL A 184 -10.26 10.25 0.78
N GLY A 185 -11.53 9.85 0.74
CA GLY A 185 -11.95 8.43 0.80
C GLY A 185 -11.57 7.61 -0.45
N ARG A 186 -11.56 6.29 -0.29
CA ARG A 186 -11.26 5.30 -1.34
C ARG A 186 -12.53 4.83 -2.08
N SER A 187 -12.33 4.11 -3.18
CA SER A 187 -13.40 3.51 -3.98
C SER A 187 -13.47 1.99 -3.80
N VAL A 188 -14.66 1.50 -3.39
CA VAL A 188 -14.94 0.06 -3.31
C VAL A 188 -14.98 -0.56 -4.70
N ASP A 189 -15.51 0.15 -5.70
CA ASP A 189 -15.59 -0.34 -7.08
C ASP A 189 -14.23 -0.57 -7.69
N GLU A 190 -13.28 0.36 -7.48
CA GLU A 190 -11.93 0.19 -7.99
C GLU A 190 -11.21 -0.96 -7.28
N THR A 191 -11.43 -1.10 -5.97
CA THR A 191 -10.86 -2.21 -5.19
C THR A 191 -11.36 -3.56 -5.72
N LEU A 192 -12.67 -3.69 -5.95
CA LEU A 192 -13.26 -4.92 -6.48
C LEU A 192 -12.75 -5.21 -7.91
N ARG A 193 -12.67 -4.17 -8.76
CA ARG A 193 -12.13 -4.29 -10.13
C ARG A 193 -10.69 -4.82 -10.12
N LEU A 194 -9.84 -4.31 -9.22
CA LEU A 194 -8.46 -4.73 -9.08
C LEU A 194 -8.35 -6.18 -8.60
N VAL A 195 -9.16 -6.60 -7.61
CA VAL A 195 -9.21 -8.01 -7.16
C VAL A 195 -9.56 -8.92 -8.34
N GLN A 196 -10.61 -8.58 -9.09
CA GLN A 196 -11.05 -9.35 -10.26
C GLN A 196 -9.98 -9.40 -11.36
N ALA A 197 -9.27 -8.29 -11.59
CA ALA A 197 -8.20 -8.22 -12.59
C ALA A 197 -7.03 -9.14 -12.22
N PHE A 198 -6.55 -9.09 -10.97
CA PHE A 198 -5.45 -9.97 -10.54
C PHE A 198 -5.83 -11.44 -10.62
N GLN A 199 -7.05 -11.79 -10.19
CA GLN A 199 -7.54 -13.16 -10.29
C GLN A 199 -7.64 -13.64 -11.74
N TYR A 200 -8.09 -12.78 -12.66
CA TYR A 200 -8.10 -13.10 -14.08
C TYR A 200 -6.68 -13.39 -14.59
N THR A 201 -5.71 -12.52 -14.29
CA THR A 201 -4.32 -12.73 -14.74
C THR A 201 -3.69 -13.98 -14.14
N ASP A 202 -4.03 -14.33 -12.90
CA ASP A 202 -3.48 -15.49 -12.22
C ASP A 202 -4.01 -16.82 -12.80
N VAL A 203 -5.25 -16.82 -13.33
CA VAL A 203 -5.86 -17.99 -13.95
C VAL A 203 -5.49 -18.13 -15.43
N HIS A 204 -5.49 -17.03 -16.18
CA HIS A 204 -5.39 -17.07 -17.64
C HIS A 204 -3.97 -16.82 -18.19
N GLY A 205 -3.09 -16.16 -17.42
CA GLY A 205 -1.75 -15.80 -17.88
C GLY A 205 -1.72 -14.70 -18.96
N GLU A 206 -2.87 -14.09 -19.25
CA GLU A 206 -3.00 -12.87 -20.06
C GLU A 206 -2.85 -11.63 -19.17
N VAL A 207 -2.75 -10.44 -19.78
CA VAL A 207 -2.68 -9.17 -19.03
C VAL A 207 -3.92 -8.30 -19.31
N CYS A 208 -4.36 -7.61 -18.27
CA CYS A 208 -5.51 -6.71 -18.32
C CYS A 208 -5.08 -5.28 -18.75
N PRO A 209 -5.68 -4.69 -19.80
CA PRO A 209 -5.40 -3.32 -20.23
C PRO A 209 -5.94 -2.27 -19.24
N VAL A 210 -5.65 -0.99 -19.53
CA VAL A 210 -6.19 0.15 -18.77
C VAL A 210 -7.72 0.10 -18.72
N ASN A 211 -8.30 0.44 -17.57
CA ASN A 211 -9.76 0.42 -17.32
C ASN A 211 -10.44 -0.95 -17.52
N TRP A 212 -9.69 -2.05 -17.57
CA TRP A 212 -10.26 -3.39 -17.73
C TRP A 212 -11.31 -3.69 -16.65
N LYS A 213 -12.42 -4.28 -17.09
CA LYS A 213 -13.50 -4.83 -16.27
C LYS A 213 -13.81 -6.26 -16.74
N PRO A 214 -14.46 -7.10 -15.91
CA PRO A 214 -14.89 -8.43 -16.35
C PRO A 214 -15.64 -8.38 -17.69
N GLY A 215 -15.23 -9.23 -18.63
CA GLY A 215 -15.77 -9.28 -19.99
C GLY A 215 -15.10 -8.35 -21.01
N SER A 216 -14.18 -7.48 -20.60
CA SER A 216 -13.36 -6.68 -21.51
C SER A 216 -12.23 -7.51 -22.14
N ASP A 217 -11.76 -7.06 -23.30
CA ASP A 217 -10.63 -7.65 -24.01
C ASP A 217 -9.33 -7.61 -23.17
N THR A 218 -8.47 -8.60 -23.41
CA THR A 218 -7.19 -8.83 -22.73
C THR A 218 -6.06 -9.01 -23.73
N ILE A 219 -4.81 -8.97 -23.26
CA ILE A 219 -3.62 -9.04 -24.10
C ILE A 219 -2.82 -10.29 -23.75
N LYS A 220 -2.54 -11.14 -24.75
CA LYS A 220 -1.57 -12.23 -24.62
C LYS A 220 -0.16 -11.64 -24.60
N PRO A 221 0.65 -11.84 -23.54
CA PRO A 221 1.92 -11.14 -23.34
C PRO A 221 3.07 -11.73 -24.19
N ALA A 222 2.93 -11.70 -25.51
CA ALA A 222 3.99 -12.04 -26.46
C ALA A 222 3.90 -11.10 -27.68
N PRO A 223 5.03 -10.60 -28.24
CA PRO A 223 5.03 -9.59 -29.30
C PRO A 223 4.13 -9.90 -30.51
N ASP A 224 4.05 -11.16 -30.93
CA ASP A 224 3.19 -11.56 -32.06
C ASP A 224 1.74 -11.82 -31.63
N LYS A 225 1.51 -12.32 -30.42
CA LYS A 225 0.16 -12.62 -29.93
C LYS A 225 -0.60 -11.37 -29.50
N SER A 226 0.10 -10.34 -29.02
CA SER A 226 -0.52 -9.09 -28.59
C SER A 226 -1.16 -8.31 -29.75
N LYS A 227 -0.70 -8.54 -30.99
CA LYS A 227 -1.27 -7.93 -32.21
C LYS A 227 -2.77 -8.22 -32.38
N GLU A 228 -3.26 -9.35 -31.88
CA GLU A 228 -4.69 -9.68 -31.88
C GLU A 228 -5.52 -8.60 -31.17
N TYR A 229 -5.07 -8.17 -29.99
CA TYR A 229 -5.72 -7.11 -29.23
C TYR A 229 -5.59 -5.75 -29.94
N PHE A 230 -4.38 -5.39 -30.37
CA PHE A 230 -4.11 -4.07 -30.94
C PHE A 230 -4.82 -3.86 -32.28
N ASN A 231 -4.95 -4.89 -33.12
CA ASN A 231 -5.69 -4.81 -34.38
C ASN A 231 -7.22 -4.71 -34.18
N LYS A 232 -7.73 -5.14 -33.02
CA LYS A 232 -9.16 -5.06 -32.70
C LYS A 232 -9.55 -3.70 -32.12
N ASN A 233 -8.63 -3.05 -31.40
CA ASN A 233 -8.91 -1.88 -30.57
C ASN A 233 -8.32 -0.56 -31.12
N HIS A 234 -7.63 -0.61 -32.26
CA HIS A 234 -7.10 0.54 -33.01
C HIS A 234 -7.33 0.36 -34.51
#